data_AF-A0A4P5TGJ6-F1
#
_entry.id   AF-A0A4P5TGJ6-F1
#
_cell.length_a   1.000
_cell.length_b   1.000
_cell.length_c   1.000
_cell.angle_alpha   90.00
_cell.angle_beta   90.00
_cell.angle_gamma   90.00
#
_symmetry.space_group_name_H-M   'P 1'
#
loop_
_entity.id
_entity.type
_entity.pdbx_description
1 polymer ?
#
loop_
_entity_poly.entity_id
_entity_poly.type
_entity_poly.pdbx_seq_one_letter_code
_entity_poly.pdbx_strand_id
1 'polypeptide(L)'
;MVSNPQKTINNLLSKNRRILKDCFEQSEHNTVPIIKLENKGFVFNFYTHLSDSNKGDSYRYCYDFGYHPAANGEVHITKYPGTYL
;
A
#
# COMPACT_ATOMS: atom_id res chain seq x y z
N MET A 1 16.57 22.75 14.94
CA MET A 1 16.45 21.75 13.84
C MET A 1 14.99 21.65 13.48
N VAL A 2 14.59 22.16 12.30
CA VAL A 2 13.20 22.06 11.84
C VAL A 2 12.95 20.63 11.35
N SER A 3 12.09 19.88 12.05
CA SER A 3 11.56 18.62 11.55
C SER A 3 10.70 18.95 10.33
N ASN A 4 11.19 18.67 9.12
CA ASN A 4 10.43 18.92 7.90
C ASN A 4 9.34 17.83 7.77
N PRO A 5 8.06 18.12 8.01
CA PRO A 5 7.00 17.10 8.03
C PRO A 5 6.86 16.38 6.69
N GLN A 6 7.19 17.08 5.59
CA GLN A 6 7.19 16.52 4.23
C GLN A 6 8.18 15.36 4.10
N LYS A 7 9.37 15.46 4.70
CA LYS A 7 10.36 14.37 4.71
C LYS A 7 9.84 13.17 5.50
N THR A 8 9.16 13.42 6.61
CA THR A 8 8.56 12.35 7.43
C THR A 8 7.44 11.62 6.68
N ILE A 9 6.56 12.36 5.99
CA ILE A 9 5.48 11.78 5.16
C ILE A 9 6.07 10.94 4.02
N ASN A 10 7.05 11.46 3.30
CA ASN A 10 7.70 10.74 2.20
C ASN A 10 8.41 9.46 2.68
N ASN A 11 9.06 9.52 3.85
CA ASN A 11 9.66 8.34 4.46
C ASN A 11 8.61 7.28 4.80
N LEU A 12 7.44 7.70 5.31
CA LEU A 12 6.36 6.79 5.65
C LEU A 12 5.73 6.16 4.40
N LEU A 13 5.47 6.95 3.36
CA LEU A 13 4.98 6.46 2.07
C LEU A 13 5.98 5.50 1.41
N SER A 14 7.28 5.79 1.49
CA SER A 14 8.34 4.92 0.97
C SER A 14 8.42 3.60 1.74
N LYS A 15 8.25 3.64 3.07
CA LYS A 15 8.17 2.44 3.92
C LYS A 15 6.95 1.60 3.55
N ASN A 16 5.78 2.22 3.45
CA ASN A 16 4.54 1.56 3.05
C ASN A 16 4.68 0.89 1.68
N ARG A 17 5.21 1.61 0.68
CA ARG A 17 5.50 1.08 -0.66
C ARG A 17 6.39 -0.17 -0.59
N ARG A 18 7.48 -0.11 0.17
CA ARG A 18 8.41 -1.26 0.32
C ARG A 18 7.70 -2.47 0.93
N ILE A 19 6.91 -2.26 1.99
CA ILE A 19 6.14 -3.33 2.63
C ILE A 19 5.15 -3.99 1.64
N LEU A 20 4.42 -3.19 0.86
CA LEU A 20 3.49 -3.71 -0.15
C LEU A 20 4.24 -4.53 -1.21
N LYS A 21 5.35 -4.00 -1.74
CA LYS A 21 6.19 -4.71 -2.71
C LYS A 21 6.68 -6.05 -2.17
N ASP A 22 7.25 -6.05 -0.97
CA ASP A 22 7.79 -7.26 -0.35
C ASP A 22 6.69 -8.31 -0.12
N CYS A 23 5.51 -7.89 0.35
CA CYS A 23 4.37 -8.78 0.55
C CYS A 23 3.82 -9.32 -0.78
N PHE A 24 3.77 -8.49 -1.81
CA PHE A 24 3.35 -8.87 -3.16
C PHE A 24 4.28 -9.94 -3.76
N GLU A 25 5.60 -9.70 -3.74
CA GLU A 25 6.61 -10.61 -4.28
C GLU A 25 6.68 -11.96 -3.54
N GLN A 26 6.25 -12.00 -2.27
CA GLN A 26 6.22 -13.21 -1.45
C GLN A 26 4.86 -13.91 -1.43
N SER A 27 3.83 -13.35 -2.06
CA SER A 27 2.48 -13.90 -2.06
C SER A 27 2.19 -14.65 -3.35
N GLU A 28 1.49 -15.78 -3.25
CA GLU A 28 1.11 -16.58 -4.41
C GLU A 28 -0.11 -16.01 -5.16
N HIS A 29 -1.03 -15.37 -4.42
CA HIS A 29 -2.30 -14.86 -4.94
C HIS A 29 -2.48 -13.35 -4.73
N ASN A 30 -1.38 -12.63 -4.54
CA ASN A 30 -1.40 -11.18 -4.29
C ASN A 30 -2.28 -10.77 -3.09
N THR A 31 -2.58 -11.72 -2.21
CA THR A 31 -3.50 -11.54 -1.08
C THR A 31 -2.76 -11.94 0.18
N VAL A 32 -2.80 -11.08 1.20
CA VAL A 32 -2.13 -11.32 2.49
C VAL A 32 -3.02 -10.90 3.65
N PRO A 33 -2.86 -11.50 4.84
CA PRO A 33 -3.56 -11.02 6.04
C PRO A 33 -3.18 -9.57 6.36
N ILE A 34 -4.16 -8.76 6.76
CA ILE A 34 -3.95 -7.35 7.14
C ILE A 34 -2.91 -7.22 8.27
N ILE A 35 -2.94 -8.17 9.22
CA ILE A 35 -2.02 -8.28 10.35
C ILE A 35 -0.55 -8.39 9.87
N LYS A 36 -0.30 -8.98 8.70
CA LYS A 36 1.06 -9.08 8.13
C LYS A 36 1.62 -7.71 7.77
N LEU A 37 0.78 -6.79 7.28
CA LEU A 37 1.17 -5.41 7.00
C LEU A 37 1.40 -4.64 8.32
N GLU A 38 0.49 -4.78 9.28
CA GLU A 38 0.57 -4.13 10.60
C GLU A 38 1.85 -4.53 11.35
N ASN A 39 2.19 -5.82 11.36
CA ASN A 39 3.41 -6.32 12.00
C ASN A 39 4.70 -5.80 11.35
N LYS A 40 4.65 -5.42 10.06
CA LYS A 40 5.75 -4.75 9.36
C LYS A 40 5.77 -3.23 9.59
N GLY A 41 4.79 -2.72 10.33
CA GLY A 41 4.60 -1.30 10.66
C GLY A 41 4.10 -0.49 9.48
N PHE A 42 3.21 -1.07 8.67
CA PHE A 42 2.44 -0.37 7.63
C PHE A 42 1.43 0.59 8.25
N VAL A 43 1.23 1.75 7.64
CA VAL A 43 0.27 2.75 8.13
C VAL A 43 -0.78 3.06 7.07
N PHE A 44 -1.98 2.50 7.23
CA PHE A 44 -3.05 2.52 6.22
C PHE A 44 -3.54 3.91 5.78
N ASN A 45 -3.49 4.88 6.69
CA ASN A 45 -3.94 6.25 6.42
C ASN A 45 -2.97 7.06 5.54
N PHE A 46 -1.81 6.50 5.18
CA PHE A 46 -0.83 7.17 4.32
C PHE A 46 -0.76 6.48 2.97
N TYR A 47 -1.38 7.12 1.99
CA TYR A 47 -1.39 6.75 0.59
C TYR A 47 -1.33 8.04 -0.25
N THR A 48 -0.88 7.93 -1.49
CA THR A 48 -0.74 9.08 -2.40
C THR A 48 -2.01 9.33 -3.21
N HIS A 49 -2.73 8.27 -3.60
CA HIS A 49 -3.96 8.38 -4.38
C HIS A 49 -4.84 7.15 -4.21
N LEU A 50 -6.09 7.30 -4.65
CA LEU A 50 -7.06 6.23 -4.80
C LEU A 50 -7.20 5.89 -6.30
N SER A 51 -7.41 4.62 -6.61
CA SER A 51 -7.87 4.22 -7.95
C SER A 51 -8.97 3.19 -7.80
N ASP A 52 -10.07 3.40 -8.49
CA ASP A 52 -11.15 2.44 -8.54
C ASP A 52 -10.88 1.39 -9.61
N SER A 53 -11.20 0.14 -9.30
CA SER A 53 -11.19 -0.96 -10.25
C SER A 53 -12.47 -0.94 -11.07
N ASN A 54 -12.43 -1.53 -12.27
CA ASN A 54 -13.64 -1.73 -13.09
C ASN A 54 -14.73 -2.58 -12.39
N LYS A 55 -14.38 -3.25 -11.28
CA LYS A 55 -15.30 -4.06 -10.47
C LYS A 55 -15.88 -3.28 -9.27
N GLY A 56 -15.52 -2.01 -9.11
CA GLY A 56 -15.99 -1.15 -8.01
C GLY A 56 -15.10 -1.17 -6.76
N ASP A 57 -13.95 -1.85 -6.81
CA ASP A 57 -13.03 -1.89 -5.67
C ASP A 57 -12.13 -0.65 -5.66
N SER A 58 -12.15 0.12 -4.58
CA SER A 58 -11.22 1.25 -4.40
C SER A 58 -9.90 0.78 -3.80
N TYR A 59 -8.81 1.00 -4.52
CA TYR A 59 -7.44 0.71 -4.08
C TYR A 59 -6.75 1.97 -3.55
N ARG A 60 -6.03 1.82 -2.44
CA ARG A 60 -5.17 2.85 -1.85
C ARG A 60 -3.72 2.61 -2.23
N TYR A 61 -3.12 3.55 -2.93
CA TYR A 61 -1.78 3.39 -3.49
C TYR A 61 -0.71 4.17 -2.72
N CYS A 62 0.43 3.53 -2.49
CA CYS A 62 1.68 4.15 -2.09
C CYS A 62 2.62 4.11 -3.29
N TYR A 63 2.57 5.15 -4.13
CA TYR A 63 3.23 5.18 -5.44
C TYR A 63 2.71 4.07 -6.38
N ASP A 64 3.58 3.15 -6.82
CA ASP A 64 3.31 2.08 -7.78
C ASP A 64 2.75 0.80 -7.15
N PHE A 65 2.56 0.73 -5.82
CA PHE A 65 1.91 -0.40 -5.16
C PHE A 65 0.70 0.06 -4.36
N GLY A 66 -0.40 -0.69 -4.45
CA GLY A 66 -1.64 -0.38 -3.75
C GLY A 66 -2.26 -1.58 -3.07
N TYR A 67 -3.21 -1.32 -2.19
CA TYR A 67 -3.93 -2.34 -1.46
C TYR A 67 -5.44 -2.05 -1.41
N HIS A 68 -6.21 -3.12 -1.32
CA HIS A 68 -7.66 -3.11 -1.10
C HIS A 68 -8.01 -4.11 0.02
N PRO A 69 -8.61 -3.68 1.14
CA PRO A 69 -9.07 -4.59 2.19
C PRO A 69 -10.30 -5.37 1.74
N ALA A 70 -10.22 -6.69 1.86
CA ALA A 70 -11.34 -7.60 1.70
C ALA A 70 -12.10 -7.81 3.02
N ALA A 71 -13.25 -8.47 2.97
CA ALA A 71 -14.16 -8.63 4.11
C ALA A 71 -13.62 -9.55 5.24
N ASN A 72 -12.64 -10.41 4.96
CA ASN A 72 -12.15 -11.47 5.84
C ASN A 72 -10.85 -11.13 6.59
N GLY A 73 -10.49 -9.84 6.69
CA GLY A 73 -9.23 -9.42 7.30
C GLY A 73 -8.02 -9.67 6.39
N GLU A 74 -8.24 -9.93 5.11
CA GLU A 74 -7.21 -9.96 4.10
C GLU A 74 -7.14 -8.64 3.33
N VAL A 75 -6.01 -8.43 2.68
CA VAL A 75 -5.80 -7.34 1.74
C VAL A 75 -5.35 -7.91 0.41
N HIS A 76 -5.93 -7.42 -0.68
CA HIS A 76 -5.42 -7.64 -2.02
C HIS A 76 -4.39 -6.55 -2.34
N ILE A 77 -3.20 -6.93 -2.77
CA ILE A 77 -2.11 -6.03 -3.16
C ILE A 77 -2.00 -6.03 -4.68
N THR A 78 -1.83 -4.86 -5.27
CA THR A 78 -1.69 -4.72 -6.72
C THR A 78 -0.56 -3.76 -7.07
N LYS A 79 0.03 -3.98 -8.25
CA LYS A 79 0.96 -3.04 -8.86
C LYS A 79 0.18 -2.11 -9.78
N TYR A 80 0.43 -0.81 -9.66
CA TYR A 80 -0.19 0.18 -10.54
C TYR A 80 0.22 -0.09 -12.00
N PRO A 81 -0.74 -0.19 -12.94
CA PRO A 81 -0.45 -0.59 -14.32
C PRO A 81 0.26 0.50 -15.14
N GLY A 82 0.18 1.76 -14.71
CA GLY A 82 0.81 2.89 -15.39
C GLY A 82 2.15 3.33 -14.79
N THR A 83 2.76 4.34 -15.38
CA THR A 83 3.91 5.04 -14.79
C THR A 83 3.39 5.99 -13.72
N TYR A 84 3.79 5.76 -12.47
CA TYR A 84 3.58 6.73 -11.41
C TYR A 84 4.73 7.76 -11.47
N LEU A 85 4.40 9.05 -11.58
CA LEU A 85 5.35 10.18 -11.65
C LEU A 85 6.18 10.33 -10.37
#